data_AF-A0A956GM07-F1
#
_entry.id   AF-A0A956GM07-F1
#
_cell.length_a   1.000
_cell.length_b   1.000
_cell.length_c   1.000
_cell.angle_alpha   90.00
_cell.angle_beta   90.00
_cell.angle_gamma   90.00
#
_symmetry.space_group_name_H-M   'P 1'
#
loop_
_entity.id
_entity.type
_entity.pdbx_description
1 polymer ?
#
loop_
_entity_poly.entity_id
_entity_poly.type
_entity_poly.pdbx_seq_one_letter_code
_entity_poly.pdbx_strand_id
1 'polypeptide(L)' 'ARARRGGGLVMVSHATYIWFVTLMTGGVAGAWMIVDSVRLRRALRADPADPAFRDRIFGSVIGLLVSLVGLVGVVAYHV' A
#
# COMPACT_ATOMS: atom_id res chain seq x y z
N ALA A 1 3.50 39.33 -28.29
CA ALA A 1 2.74 39.24 -27.03
C ALA A 1 2.80 37.80 -26.51
N ARG A 2 3.53 37.56 -25.41
CA ARG A 2 3.73 36.22 -24.83
C ARG A 2 2.58 35.96 -23.84
N ALA A 3 1.67 35.06 -24.21
CA ALA A 3 0.59 34.63 -23.33
C ALA A 3 1.20 33.98 -22.07
N ARG A 4 1.07 34.66 -20.94
CA ARG A 4 1.33 34.08 -19.62
C ARG A 4 0.32 32.95 -19.45
N ARG A 5 0.78 31.69 -19.57
CA ARG A 5 0.04 30.54 -19.04
C ARG A 5 -0.09 30.78 -17.55
N GLY A 6 -1.24 31.29 -17.12
CA GLY A 6 -1.63 31.29 -15.73
C GLY A 6 -1.72 29.83 -15.31
N GLY A 7 -0.65 29.32 -14.72
CA GLY A 7 -0.70 28.08 -13.96
C GLY A 7 -1.62 28.35 -12.77
N GLY A 8 -2.92 28.11 -12.97
CA GLY A 8 -3.89 28.20 -11.89
C GLY A 8 -3.47 27.20 -10.83
N LEU A 9 -3.09 27.69 -9.65
CA LEU A 9 -3.01 26.87 -8.46
C LEU A 9 -4.41 26.30 -8.23
N VAL A 10 -4.62 25.04 -8.62
CA VAL A 10 -5.86 24.32 -8.31
C VAL A 10 -5.87 24.14 -6.81
N MET A 11 -6.64 25.00 -6.12
CA MET A 11 -6.79 24.95 -4.68
C MET A 11 -7.70 23.76 -4.35
N VAL A 12 -7.08 22.60 -4.13
CA VAL A 12 -7.79 21.38 -3.73
C VAL A 12 -8.20 21.55 -2.27
N SER A 13 -9.48 21.27 -1.95
CA SER A 13 -9.93 21.33 -0.57
C SER A 13 -9.10 20.37 0.28
N HIS A 14 -8.74 20.79 1.50
CA HIS A 14 -7.93 19.95 2.39
C HIS A 14 -8.58 18.58 2.63
N ALA A 15 -9.91 18.54 2.74
CA ALA A 15 -10.68 17.30 2.88
C ALA A 15 -10.53 16.39 1.64
N THR A 16 -10.58 16.94 0.43
CA THR A 16 -10.37 16.16 -0.81
C THR A 16 -8.96 15.61 -0.88
N TYR A 17 -7.96 16.38 -0.47
CA TYR A 17 -6.57 15.94 -0.42
C TYR A 17 -6.40 14.78 0.57
N ILE A 18 -6.92 14.92 1.79
CA ILE A 18 -6.87 13.86 2.81
C ILE A 18 -7.53 12.60 2.27
N TRP A 19 -8.77 12.68 1.78
CA TRP A 19 -9.48 11.53 1.23
C TRP A 19 -8.72 10.83 0.11
N PHE A 20 -8.10 11.60 -0.79
CA PHE A 20 -7.28 11.06 -1.86
C PHE A 20 -6.07 10.29 -1.32
N VAL A 21 -5.34 10.87 -0.37
CA VAL A 21 -4.18 10.21 0.26
C VAL A 21 -4.62 8.97 1.04
N THR A 22 -5.72 9.02 1.78
CA THR A 22 -6.30 7.87 2.50
C THR A 22 -6.63 6.72 1.57
N LEU A 23 -7.29 7.02 0.45
CA LEU A 23 -7.64 6.02 -0.56
C LEU A 23 -6.41 5.45 -1.26
N MET A 24 -5.46 6.29 -1.64
CA MET A 24 -4.24 5.84 -2.30
C MET A 24 -3.36 5.02 -1.36
N THR A 25 -3.01 5.56 -0.19
CA THR A 25 -2.11 4.88 0.74
C THR A 25 -2.80 3.70 1.41
N GLY A 26 -3.98 3.91 1.99
CA GLY A 26 -4.71 2.88 2.73
C GLY A 26 -5.32 1.83 1.82
N GLY A 27 -5.87 2.24 0.67
CA GLY A 27 -6.43 1.32 -0.32
C GLY A 27 -5.37 0.45 -0.99
N VAL A 28 -4.24 1.03 -1.42
CA VAL A 28 -3.13 0.26 -2.00
C VAL A 28 -2.52 -0.66 -0.95
N ALA A 29 -2.29 -0.19 0.27
CA ALA A 29 -1.80 -1.03 1.36
C ALA A 29 -2.75 -2.19 1.68
N GLY A 30 -4.06 -1.93 1.77
CA GLY A 30 -5.06 -2.96 1.98
C GLY A 30 -5.10 -4.00 0.87
N ALA A 31 -5.02 -3.57 -0.40
CA ALA A 31 -4.97 -4.48 -1.55
C ALA A 31 -3.72 -5.37 -1.52
N TRP A 32 -2.55 -4.80 -1.23
CA TRP A 32 -1.31 -5.57 -1.07
C TRP A 32 -1.38 -6.54 0.10
N MET A 33 -1.98 -6.15 1.22
CA MET A 33 -2.15 -7.03 2.37
C MET A 33 -2.94 -8.29 2.02
N ILE A 34 -3.98 -8.17 1.18
CA ILE A 34 -4.75 -9.31 0.68
C ILE A 34 -3.87 -10.20 -0.21
N VAL A 35 -3.15 -9.61 -1.17
CA VAL A 35 -2.28 -10.34 -2.09
C VAL A 35 -1.20 -11.11 -1.33
N ASP A 36 -0.53 -10.47 -0.38
CA ASP A 36 0.54 -11.08 0.40
C ASP A 36 0.01 -12.13 1.38
N SER A 37 -1.20 -11.95 1.91
CA SER A 37 -1.88 -12.98 2.71
C SER A 37 -2.15 -14.23 1.87
N VAL A 38 -2.60 -14.06 0.62
CA VAL A 38 -2.84 -15.19 -0.30
C VAL A 38 -1.52 -15.86 -0.70
N ARG A 39 -0.47 -15.07 -0.99
CA ARG A 39 0.88 -15.60 -1.29
C ARG A 39 1.45 -16.38 -0.12
N LEU A 40 1.34 -15.87 1.10
CA LEU A 40 1.76 -16.56 2.31
C LEU A 40 0.99 -17.86 2.51
N ARG A 41 -0.35 -17.84 2.38
CA ARG A 41 -1.16 -19.06 2.48
C ARG A 41 -0.77 -20.12 1.45
N ARG A 42 -0.45 -19.71 0.21
CA ARG A 42 0.03 -20.61 -0.83
C ARG A 42 1.42 -21.15 -0.50
N ALA A 43 2.33 -20.30 -0.02
CA ALA A 43 3.67 -20.69 0.37
C ALA A 43 3.66 -21.69 1.54
N LEU A 44 2.82 -21.47 2.56
CA LEU A 44 2.65 -22.38 3.70
C LEU A 44 2.06 -23.75 3.33
N ARG A 45 1.39 -23.86 2.18
CA ARG A 45 0.88 -25.13 1.63
C ARG A 45 1.84 -25.78 0.63
N ALA A 46 2.93 -25.10 0.28
CA ALA A 46 3.93 -25.65 -0.63
C ALA A 46 4.83 -26.67 0.09
N ASP A 47 5.52 -27.49 -0.69
CA ASP A 47 6.42 -28.52 -0.17
C ASP A 47 7.57 -27.88 0.62
N PRO A 48 7.77 -28.22 1.91
CA PRO A 48 8.89 -27.72 2.71
C PRO A 48 10.27 -28.11 2.17
N ALA A 49 10.35 -29.14 1.31
CA ALA A 49 11.59 -29.56 0.67
C ALA A 49 12.04 -28.61 -0.47
N ASP A 50 11.18 -27.68 -0.92
CA ASP A 50 11.54 -26.68 -1.92
C ASP A 50 12.54 -25.67 -1.31
N PRO A 51 13.77 -25.54 -1.84
CA PRO A 51 14.74 -24.57 -1.35
C PRO A 51 14.24 -23.12 -1.41
N ALA A 52 13.27 -22.79 -2.28
CA ALA A 52 12.65 -21.47 -2.36
C ALA A 52 11.51 -21.25 -1.33
N PHE A 53 11.16 -22.24 -0.51
CA PHE A 53 10.06 -22.16 0.46
C PHE A 53 10.25 -21.02 1.45
N ARG A 54 11.44 -20.93 2.07
CA ARG A 54 11.75 -19.90 3.08
C ARG A 54 11.71 -18.50 2.48
N ASP A 55 12.24 -18.33 1.28
CA ASP A 55 12.28 -17.03 0.59
C ASP A 55 10.87 -16.54 0.23
N ARG A 56 9.99 -17.44 -0.24
CA ARG A 56 8.59 -17.10 -0.54
C ARG A 56 7.80 -16.69 0.71
N ILE A 57 8.02 -17.39 1.83
CA ILE A 57 7.40 -17.03 3.10
C ILE A 57 7.92 -15.70 3.60
N PHE A 58 9.25 -15.53 3.63
CA PHE A 58 9.89 -14.31 4.10
C PHE A 58 9.43 -13.09 3.30
N GLY A 59 9.45 -13.18 1.97
CA GLY A 59 8.96 -12.11 1.09
C GLY A 59 7.50 -11.76 1.34
N SER A 60 6.63 -12.76 1.53
CA SER A 60 5.21 -12.54 1.81
C SER A 60 4.99 -11.91 3.19
N VAL A 61 5.76 -12.31 4.21
CA VAL A 61 5.71 -11.72 5.54
C VAL A 61 6.15 -10.26 5.52
N ILE A 62 7.24 -9.94 4.82
CA ILE A 62 7.71 -8.55 4.68
C ILE A 62 6.65 -7.70 3.96
N GLY A 63 6.02 -8.20 2.90
CA GLY A 63 4.94 -7.50 2.21
C GLY A 63 3.74 -7.18 3.12
N LEU A 64 3.36 -8.13 3.98
CA LEU A 64 2.33 -7.90 5.01
C LEU A 64 2.73 -6.82 6.02
N LEU A 65 3.98 -6.83 6.50
CA LEU A 65 4.47 -5.83 7.44
C LEU A 65 4.47 -4.42 6.84
N VAL A 66 4.91 -4.29 5.58
CA VAL A 66 4.89 -3.00 4.86
C VAL A 66 3.44 -2.51 4.69
N SER A 67 2.53 -3.41 4.30
CA SER A 67 1.11 -3.09 4.17
C SER A 67 0.49 -2.66 5.50
N LEU A 68 0.86 -3.32 6.60
CA LEU A 68 0.42 -2.97 7.95
C LEU A 68 0.90 -1.58 8.35
N VAL A 69 2.17 -1.25 8.12
CA VAL A 69 2.72 0.09 8.40
C VAL A 69 1.97 1.16 7.61
N GLY A 70 1.66 0.91 6.33
CA GLY A 70 0.87 1.82 5.51
C GLY A 70 -0.53 2.06 6.07
N LEU A 71 -1.22 1.01 6.51
CA LEU A 71 -2.54 1.12 7.13
C LEU A 71 -2.50 1.85 8.48
N VAL A 72 -1.53 1.52 9.35
CA VAL A 72 -1.35 2.20 10.64
C VAL A 72 -1.06 3.68 10.44
N GLY A 73 -0.22 4.03 9.46
CA GLY A 73 0.06 5.43 9.13
C GLY A 73 -1.19 6.19 8.71
N VAL A 74 -2.07 5.56 7.92
CA VAL A 74 -3.37 6.14 7.56
C VAL A 74 -4.26 6.32 8.77
N VAL A 75 -4.38 5.31 9.64
CA VAL A 75 -5.21 5.40 10.86
C VAL A 75 -4.70 6.50 11.78
N ALA A 76 -3.39 6.52 12.07
CA ALA A 76 -2.76 7.53 12.92
C ALA A 76 -2.85 8.95 12.35
N TYR A 77 -2.99 9.10 11.03
CA TYR A 77 -3.19 10.39 10.39
C TYR A 77 -4.62 10.94 10.57
N HIS A 78 -5.60 10.08 10.89
CA HIS A 78 -7.01 10.46 11.07
C HIS A 78 -7.46 10.51 12.54
N VAL A 79 -6.62 10.05 13.46
CA VAL A 79 -6.83 10.13 14.92
C VAL A 79 -6.16 11.39 15.45
#